data_AF-A0A967HFJ4-F1
#
_entry.id   AF-A0A967HFJ4-F1
#
_cell.length_a   1.000
_cell.length_b   1.000
_cell.length_c   1.000
_cell.angle_alpha   90.00
_cell.angle_beta   90.00
_cell.angle_gamma   90.00
#
_symmetry.space_group_name_H-M   'P 1'
#
loop_
_entity.id
_entity.type
_entity.pdbx_description
1 polymer ?
#
loop_
_entity_poly.entity_id
_entity_poly.type
_entity_poly.pdbx_seq_one_letter_code
_entity_poly.pdbx_strand_id
1 'polypeptide(L)' 'EPEGGAGEVGLAKWTYVTPGLESDEYVEIVPGEGTTMLEPGQIVLTEGHYTLIHDARVRIVEE' A
#
# COMPACT_ATOMS: atom_id res chain seq x y z
N GLU A 1 -14.71 -11.14 -7.69
CA GLU A 1 -14.18 -9.82 -7.27
C GLU A 1 -13.25 -10.09 -6.09
N PRO A 2 -11.98 -9.66 -6.05
CA PRO A 2 -11.16 -9.90 -4.88
C PRO A 2 -11.45 -8.81 -3.84
N GLU A 3 -11.92 -9.26 -2.67
CA GLU A 3 -12.24 -8.46 -1.49
C GLU A 3 -10.96 -8.09 -0.74
N GLY A 4 -10.32 -6.98 -1.13
CA GLY A 4 -9.39 -6.26 -0.25
C GLY A 4 -10.20 -5.51 0.82
N GLY A 5 -9.90 -5.76 2.10
CA GLY A 5 -10.70 -5.32 3.25
C GLY A 5 -11.23 -3.89 3.19
N ALA A 6 -12.53 -3.75 3.49
CA ALA A 6 -13.27 -2.50 3.52
C ALA A 6 -12.80 -1.56 4.65
N GLY A 7 -11.66 -0.90 4.44
CA GLY A 7 -11.50 0.47 4.91
C GLY A 7 -12.43 1.34 4.08
N GLU A 8 -13.14 2.28 4.70
CA GLU A 8 -14.07 3.23 4.07
C GLU A 8 -13.63 3.56 2.63
N VAL A 9 -14.39 3.09 1.63
CA VAL A 9 -13.93 3.01 0.22
C VAL A 9 -13.25 4.31 -0.21
N GLY A 10 -11.97 4.20 -0.59
CA GLY A 10 -11.17 5.33 -1.04
C GLY A 10 -10.43 6.10 0.05
N LEU A 11 -10.41 5.69 1.32
CA LEU A 11 -9.47 6.27 2.30
C LEU A 11 -8.10 5.56 2.24
N ALA A 12 -7.05 6.32 1.97
CA ALA A 12 -5.69 5.81 2.03
C ALA A 12 -5.22 5.61 3.47
N LYS A 13 -4.57 4.48 3.75
CA LYS A 13 -3.97 4.17 5.05
C LYS A 13 -2.47 3.98 4.90
N TRP A 14 -1.73 4.49 5.89
CA TRP A 14 -0.29 4.26 5.98
C TRP A 14 -0.04 2.89 6.62
N THR A 15 0.77 2.07 5.96
CA THR A 15 1.18 0.76 6.48
C THR A 15 2.70 0.69 6.46
N TYR A 16 3.28 0.42 7.63
CA TYR A 16 4.72 0.21 7.74
C TYR A 16 5.05 -1.24 7.38
N VAL A 17 5.97 -1.40 6.44
CA VAL A 17 6.45 -2.68 5.94
C VAL A 17 7.97 -2.75 6.09
N THR A 18 8.53 -3.96 6.10
CA THR A 18 9.99 -4.16 6.06
C THR A 18 10.40 -4.54 4.64
N PRO A 19 11.22 -3.71 3.95
CA PRO A 19 11.73 -4.06 2.63
C PRO A 19 12.81 -5.15 2.73
N GLY A 20 12.83 -6.05 1.75
CA GLY A 20 13.83 -7.11 1.56
C GLY A 20 14.72 -6.83 0.35
N LEU A 21 14.81 -7.81 -0.56
CA LEU A 21 15.50 -7.63 -1.83
C LEU A 21 14.76 -6.63 -2.74
N GLU A 22 15.51 -5.87 -3.52
CA GLU A 22 14.97 -4.89 -4.46
C GLU A 22 15.63 -5.01 -5.84
N SER A 23 14.88 -4.61 -6.87
CA SER A 23 15.33 -4.41 -8.24
C SER A 23 14.84 -3.04 -8.74
N ASP A 24 15.09 -2.72 -10.02
CA ASP A 24 14.61 -1.48 -10.62
C ASP A 24 13.07 -1.36 -10.64
N GLU A 25 12.34 -2.47 -10.61
CA GLU A 25 10.87 -2.51 -10.77
C GLU A 25 10.15 -3.03 -9.52
N TYR A 26 10.82 -3.80 -8.66
CA TYR A 26 10.18 -4.50 -7.56
C TYR A 26 10.92 -4.31 -6.23
N VAL A 27 10.15 -4.25 -5.14
CA VAL A 27 10.65 -4.30 -3.77
C VAL A 27 9.95 -5.45 -3.05
N GLU A 28 10.74 -6.35 -2.48
CA GLU A 28 10.23 -7.45 -1.65
C GLU A 28 9.75 -6.90 -0.30
N ILE A 29 8.61 -7.40 0.19
CA ILE A 29 8.15 -7.16 1.56
C ILE A 29 8.39 -8.42 2.37
N VAL A 30 9.17 -8.32 3.44
CA VAL A 30 9.53 -9.43 4.32
C VAL A 30 9.00 -9.21 5.74
N PRO A 31 8.88 -10.26 6.57
CA PRO A 31 8.53 -10.10 7.97
C PRO A 31 9.56 -9.26 8.72
N GLY A 32 9.10 -8.33 9.55
CA GLY A 32 9.95 -7.52 10.42
C GLY A 32 9.27 -7.15 11.74
N GLU A 33 10.07 -6.79 12.73
CA GLU A 33 9.57 -6.38 14.04
C GLU A 33 8.88 -5.02 13.93
N GLY A 34 7.63 -4.92 14.42
CA GLY A 34 6.86 -3.68 14.39
C GLY A 34 6.31 -3.29 13.01
N THR A 35 6.46 -4.14 12.00
CA THR A 35 5.88 -3.94 10.66
C THR A 35 4.81 -4.97 10.36
N THR A 36 4.05 -4.75 9.28
CA THR A 36 2.95 -5.63 8.87
C THR A 36 3.18 -6.12 7.45
N MET A 37 2.78 -7.36 7.16
CA MET A 37 2.75 -7.91 5.81
C MET A 37 1.51 -7.45 5.07
N LEU A 38 1.60 -7.36 3.74
CA LEU A 38 0.44 -7.12 2.89
C LEU A 38 -0.22 -8.44 2.48
N GLU A 39 -1.52 -8.38 2.23
CA GLU A 39 -2.31 -9.49 1.72
C GLU A 39 -2.45 -9.39 0.19
N PRO A 40 -2.45 -10.53 -0.53
CA PRO A 40 -2.70 -10.53 -1.97
C PRO A 40 -4.01 -9.82 -2.33
N GLY A 41 -3.95 -8.95 -3.34
CA GLY A 41 -5.10 -8.16 -3.78
C GLY A 41 -5.27 -6.80 -3.09
N GLN A 42 -4.45 -6.49 -2.07
CA GLN A 42 -4.36 -5.12 -1.55
C GLN A 42 -3.74 -4.18 -2.59
N ILE A 43 -4.29 -2.98 -2.70
CA ILE A 43 -3.83 -1.95 -3.62
C ILE A 43 -2.83 -1.05 -2.88
N VAL A 44 -1.66 -0.86 -3.49
CA VAL A 44 -0.57 -0.04 -2.94
C VAL A 44 -0.37 1.18 -3.83
N LEU A 45 -0.27 2.35 -3.22
CA LEU A 45 0.08 3.58 -3.92
C LEU A 45 1.60 3.67 -4.05
N THR A 46 2.12 3.51 -5.26
CA THR A 46 3.57 3.60 -5.55
C THR A 46 4.02 5.03 -5.84
N GLU A 47 3.12 5.89 -6.29
CA GLU A 47 3.40 7.28 -6.67
C GLU A 47 2.44 8.28 -6.02
N GLY A 48 2.79 9.57 -6.04
CA GLY A 48 1.96 10.67 -5.55
C GLY A 48 1.73 10.69 -4.02
N HIS A 49 2.23 9.70 -3.28
CA HIS A 49 1.96 9.54 -1.85
C HIS A 49 2.65 10.60 -0.96
N TYR A 50 3.70 11.27 -1.46
CA TYR A 50 4.47 12.25 -0.68
C TYR A 50 3.64 13.46 -0.22
N THR A 51 2.53 13.77 -0.90
CA THR A 51 1.65 14.90 -0.58
C THR A 51 0.35 14.47 0.10
N LEU A 52 0.14 13.18 0.35
CA LEU A 52 -1.08 12.67 0.98
C LEU A 52 -1.03 12.87 2.49
N ILE A 53 -2.08 13.52 3.01
CA ILE A 53 -2.36 13.55 4.45
C ILE A 53 -2.89 12.19 4.93
N HIS A 54 -2.83 11.95 6.24
CA HIS A 54 -3.47 10.78 6.84
C HIS A 54 -4.96 10.73 6.48
N ASP A 55 -5.45 9.53 6.13
CA ASP A 55 -6.84 9.28 5.75
C ASP A 55 -7.32 10.13 4.56
N ALA A 56 -6.41 10.51 3.67
CA ALA A 56 -6.77 11.20 2.44
C ALA A 56 -7.74 10.34 1.61
N ARG A 57 -8.79 10.97 1.07
CA ARG A 57 -9.63 10.35 0.05
C ARG A 57 -8.86 10.29 -1.26
N VAL A 58 -8.72 9.08 -1.80
CA VAL A 58 -8.07 8.76 -3.06
C VAL A 58 -9.06 8.08 -4.00
N ARG A 59 -8.78 8.20 -5.29
CA ARG A 59 -9.48 7.47 -6.35
C ARG A 59 -8.43 6.91 -7.29
N ILE A 60 -8.60 5.65 -7.67
CA ILE A 60 -7.76 5.03 -8.68
C ILE A 60 -8.12 5.65 -10.03
N VAL A 61 -7.09 6.10 -10.74
CA VAL A 61 -7.18 6.59 -12.11
C VAL A 61 -6.47 5.59 -13.00
N GLU A 62 -7.01 5.38 -14.20
CA GLU A 62 -6.29 4.69 -15.26
C GLU A 62 -5.24 5.65 -15.83
N GLU A 63 -4.08 5.12 -16.25
CA GLU A 63 -3.08 5.86 -17.00
C GLU A 63 -3.52 6.14 -18.45
#